data_AF-A0A9E1ZL48-F1
#
_entry.id   AF-A0A9E1ZL48-F1
#
_cell.length_a   1.000
_cell.length_b   1.000
_cell.length_c   1.000
_cell.angle_alpha   90.00
_cell.angle_beta   90.00
_cell.angle_gamma   90.00
#
_symmetry.space_group_name_H-M   'P 1'
#
loop_
_entity.id
_entity.type
_entity.pdbx_description
1 polymer ?
#
loop_
_entity_poly.entity_id
_entity_poly.type
_entity_poly.pdbx_seq_one_letter_code
_entity_poly.pdbx_strand_id
1 'polypeptide(L)'
;MHLDTIITRTDYENYLIYLYFGDDSDLIGACMQRAYRDFNRTLHGFGRLKNKKEIYKKAESILRDCLENLKSITSDECSGKTFDNWHQETCNSLISVFAKNDHHLYVGQAQKWINMTLKYIFTVGEKRIAGFTSIYPHCHIPLDNILLEKLANYDFPRLSSAWSRLDSYAEYLEKQTWVRQRFSLIPMDLEFQLWMNQSIE
;
A
#
# COMPACT_ATOMS: atom_id res chain seq x y z
N MET A 1 4.12 48.94 -4.54
CA MET A 1 5.14 47.88 -4.47
C MET A 1 4.40 46.58 -4.30
N HIS A 2 4.23 45.80 -5.37
CA HIS A 2 3.64 44.47 -5.25
C HIS A 2 4.65 43.59 -4.52
N LEU A 3 4.26 43.07 -3.37
CA LEU A 3 5.02 42.04 -2.68
C LEU A 3 4.66 40.72 -3.37
N ASP A 4 5.50 40.30 -4.30
CA ASP A 4 5.40 38.96 -4.86
C ASP A 4 5.85 37.93 -3.82
N THR A 5 5.15 36.80 -3.78
CA THR A 5 5.48 35.71 -2.86
C THR A 5 6.79 35.04 -3.28
N ILE A 6 7.65 34.73 -2.31
CA ILE A 6 8.84 33.88 -2.52
C ILE A 6 8.50 32.38 -2.42
N ILE A 7 7.29 32.03 -2.00
CA ILE A 7 6.85 30.65 -1.80
C ILE A 7 6.54 30.02 -3.15
N THR A 8 7.18 28.89 -3.43
CA THR A 8 7.04 28.13 -4.68
C THR A 8 6.01 27.01 -4.55
N ARG A 9 5.65 26.39 -5.68
CA ARG A 9 4.78 25.19 -5.66
C ARG A 9 5.41 24.04 -4.86
N THR A 10 6.72 23.88 -4.96
CA THR A 10 7.47 22.85 -4.22
C THR A 10 7.42 23.07 -2.72
N ASP A 11 7.38 24.33 -2.25
CA ASP A 11 7.24 24.62 -0.82
C ASP A 11 5.89 24.19 -0.27
N TYR A 12 4.81 24.40 -1.03
CA TYR A 12 3.48 23.88 -0.67
C TYR A 12 3.44 22.35 -0.65
N GLU A 13 4.10 21.69 -1.60
CA GLU A 13 4.21 20.23 -1.61
C GLU A 13 5.00 19.70 -0.41
N ASN A 14 6.13 20.33 -0.08
CA ASN A 14 6.92 20.01 1.12
C ASN A 14 6.07 20.16 2.39
N TYR A 15 5.29 21.24 2.48
CA TYR A 15 4.38 21.46 3.60
C TYR A 15 3.28 20.39 3.70
N LEU A 16 2.66 20.00 2.59
CA LEU A 16 1.64 18.94 2.58
C LEU A 16 2.23 17.58 3.00
N ILE A 17 3.43 17.25 2.52
CA ILE A 17 4.15 16.03 2.92
C ILE A 17 4.48 16.08 4.41
N TYR A 18 4.97 17.21 4.92
CA TYR A 18 5.22 17.41 6.34
C TYR A 18 3.95 17.21 7.19
N LEU A 19 2.81 17.77 6.77
CA LEU A 19 1.54 17.60 7.49
C LEU A 19 1.09 16.14 7.54
N TYR A 20 1.36 15.37 6.48
CA TYR A 20 0.86 14.02 6.34
C TYR A 20 1.80 12.95 6.91
N PHE A 21 3.11 13.16 6.80
CA PHE A 21 4.18 12.21 7.15
C PHE A 21 5.10 12.68 8.28
N GLY A 22 5.03 13.95 8.69
CA GLY A 22 5.85 14.53 9.76
C GLY A 22 7.18 15.13 9.29
N ASP A 23 8.04 15.47 10.25
CA ASP A 23 9.42 15.93 10.04
C ASP A 23 10.42 14.79 9.84
N ASP A 24 9.94 13.55 9.75
CA ASP A 24 10.77 12.36 9.86
C ASP A 24 11.77 12.26 8.70
N SER A 25 13.05 12.09 9.05
CA SER A 25 14.09 11.74 8.08
C SER A 25 13.82 10.40 7.39
N ASP A 26 13.04 9.52 8.04
CA ASP A 26 12.65 8.21 7.51
C ASP A 26 11.24 8.24 6.89
N LEU A 27 11.15 8.81 5.68
CA LEU A 27 9.88 8.90 4.95
C LEU A 27 9.27 7.52 4.61
N ILE A 28 10.09 6.47 4.41
CA ILE A 28 9.58 5.10 4.19
C ILE A 28 8.90 4.60 5.46
N GLY A 29 9.52 4.81 6.63
CA GLY A 29 8.91 4.54 7.93
C GLY A 29 7.59 5.27 8.13
N ALA A 30 7.55 6.55 7.80
CA ALA A 30 6.32 7.35 7.85
C ALA A 30 5.22 6.80 6.92
N CYS A 31 5.57 6.38 5.70
CA CYS A 31 4.64 5.73 4.76
C CYS A 31 4.07 4.42 5.32
N MET A 32 4.92 3.55 5.86
CA MET A 32 4.50 2.29 6.49
C MET A 32 3.60 2.52 7.70
N GLN A 33 3.96 3.48 8.56
CA GLN A 33 3.16 3.82 9.73
C GLN A 33 1.80 4.37 9.33
N ARG A 34 1.76 5.23 8.31
CA ARG A 34 0.50 5.78 7.80
C ARG A 34 -0.39 4.68 7.23
N ALA A 35 0.17 3.81 6.38
CA ALA A 35 -0.53 2.66 5.83
C ALA A 35 -1.07 1.72 6.93
N TYR A 36 -0.32 1.52 8.01
CA TYR A 36 -0.79 0.75 9.16
C TYR A 36 -2.04 1.36 9.81
N ARG A 37 -2.07 2.69 9.96
CA ARG A 37 -3.22 3.40 10.54
C ARG A 37 -4.50 3.25 9.70
N ASP A 38 -4.37 3.02 8.39
CA ASP A 38 -5.53 2.87 7.50
C ASP A 38 -6.32 1.58 7.77
N PHE A 39 -5.67 0.52 8.29
CA PHE A 39 -6.34 -0.77 8.55
C PHE A 39 -6.31 -1.23 10.00
N ASN A 40 -5.49 -0.64 10.89
CA ASN A 40 -5.29 -1.16 12.25
C ASN A 40 -6.58 -1.33 13.07
N ARG A 41 -7.60 -0.53 12.79
CA ARG A 41 -8.94 -0.61 13.41
C ARG A 41 -9.64 -1.95 13.15
N THR A 42 -9.22 -2.67 12.12
CA THR A 42 -9.72 -4.00 11.77
C THR A 42 -9.00 -5.14 12.50
N LEU A 43 -7.87 -4.86 13.17
CA LEU A 43 -7.10 -5.81 13.99
C LEU A 43 -7.77 -6.01 15.36
N HIS A 44 -8.97 -6.58 15.35
CA HIS A 44 -9.76 -6.77 16.57
C HIS A 44 -9.00 -7.60 17.61
N GLY A 45 -8.87 -7.06 18.83
CA GLY A 45 -8.16 -7.71 19.94
C GLY A 45 -6.66 -7.44 19.97
N PHE A 46 -6.03 -7.01 18.88
CA PHE A 46 -4.58 -6.74 18.83
C PHE A 46 -4.15 -5.68 19.85
N GLY A 47 -4.97 -4.63 20.01
CA GLY A 47 -4.73 -3.55 20.97
C GLY A 47 -4.62 -4.00 22.44
N ARG A 48 -5.11 -5.21 22.78
CA ARG A 48 -5.08 -5.77 24.14
C ARG A 48 -3.85 -6.64 24.41
N LEU A 49 -3.08 -7.01 23.38
CA LEU A 49 -1.87 -7.82 23.55
C LEU A 49 -0.78 -6.99 24.25
N LYS A 50 -0.12 -7.59 25.25
CA LYS A 50 0.96 -6.94 26.01
C LYS A 50 2.16 -6.62 25.12
N ASN A 51 2.52 -7.54 24.22
CA ASN A 51 3.63 -7.44 23.27
C ASN A 51 3.25 -6.79 21.93
N LYS A 52 2.07 -6.15 21.79
CA LYS A 52 1.63 -5.54 20.51
C LYS A 52 2.65 -4.62 19.85
N LYS A 53 3.41 -3.87 20.66
CA LYS A 53 4.47 -2.96 20.17
C LYS A 53 5.62 -3.73 19.54
N GLU A 54 6.03 -4.84 20.16
CA GLU A 54 7.11 -5.70 19.66
C GLU A 54 6.68 -6.42 18.38
N ILE A 55 5.43 -6.94 18.35
CA ILE A 55 4.85 -7.57 17.14
C ILE A 55 4.83 -6.56 15.99
N TYR A 56 4.30 -5.35 16.23
CA TYR A 56 4.27 -4.29 15.23
C TYR A 56 5.68 -3.95 14.74
N LYS A 57 6.63 -3.73 15.65
CA LYS A 57 8.01 -3.36 15.28
C LYS A 57 8.70 -4.46 14.47
N LYS A 58 8.46 -5.72 14.80
CA LYS A 58 8.97 -6.86 14.03
C LYS A 58 8.37 -6.92 12.63
N ALA A 59 7.05 -6.74 12.52
CA ALA A 59 6.37 -6.71 11.22
C ALA A 59 6.81 -5.51 10.37
N GLU A 60 6.98 -4.33 10.97
CA GLU A 60 7.50 -3.12 10.32
C GLU A 60 8.93 -3.32 9.82
N SER A 61 9.81 -3.96 10.60
CA SER A 61 11.16 -4.32 10.17
C SER A 61 11.15 -5.27 8.98
N ILE A 62 10.33 -6.31 9.01
CA ILE A 62 10.20 -7.26 7.91
C ILE A 62 9.68 -6.58 6.64
N LEU A 63 8.65 -5.73 6.76
CA LEU A 63 8.13 -4.98 5.62
C LEU A 63 9.22 -4.08 5.01
N ARG A 64 10.02 -3.41 5.86
CA ARG A 64 11.14 -2.60 5.39
C ARG A 64 12.16 -3.43 4.62
N ASP A 65 12.58 -4.57 5.15
CA ASP A 65 13.53 -5.45 4.48
C ASP A 65 12.98 -5.94 3.13
N CYS A 66 11.69 -6.29 3.07
CA CYS A 66 11.02 -6.65 1.83
C CYS A 66 11.00 -5.50 0.82
N LEU A 67 10.80 -4.26 1.25
CA LEU A 67 10.82 -3.07 0.39
C LEU A 67 12.23 -2.73 -0.12
N GLU A 68 13.26 -2.89 0.71
CA GLU A 68 14.66 -2.72 0.27
C GLU A 68 15.06 -3.78 -0.75
N ASN A 69 14.63 -5.03 -0.57
CA ASN A 69 14.80 -6.07 -1.59
C ASN A 69 14.02 -5.72 -2.87
N LEU A 70 12.82 -5.15 -2.77
CA LEU A 70 12.03 -4.73 -3.94
C LEU A 70 12.75 -3.65 -4.75
N LYS A 71 13.41 -2.68 -4.10
CA LYS A 71 14.20 -1.64 -4.76
C LYS A 71 15.38 -2.18 -5.57
N SER A 72 15.88 -3.36 -5.20
CA SER A 72 16.99 -3.99 -5.92
C SER A 72 16.57 -4.64 -7.25
N ILE A 73 15.26 -4.79 -7.50
CA ILE A 73 14.73 -5.39 -8.73
C ILE A 73 14.83 -4.36 -9.87
N THR A 74 15.61 -4.69 -10.90
CA THR A 74 15.76 -3.83 -12.09
C THR A 74 14.51 -3.83 -12.96
N SER A 75 14.36 -2.85 -13.86
CA SER A 75 13.24 -2.78 -14.80
C SER A 75 13.12 -4.03 -15.68
N ASP A 76 14.25 -4.64 -16.03
CA ASP A 76 14.30 -5.79 -16.93
C ASP A 76 13.90 -7.09 -16.21
N GLU A 77 14.04 -7.11 -14.88
CA GLU A 77 13.64 -8.23 -14.00
C GLU A 77 12.22 -8.08 -13.47
N CYS A 78 11.70 -6.85 -13.45
CA CYS A 78 10.37 -6.56 -12.94
C CYS A 78 9.31 -6.93 -13.97
N SER A 79 8.45 -7.88 -13.60
CA SER A 79 7.26 -8.24 -14.34
C SER A 79 6.07 -8.29 -13.37
N GLY A 80 4.85 -8.32 -13.91
CA GLY A 80 3.65 -8.53 -13.09
C GLY A 80 3.77 -9.79 -12.23
N LYS A 81 4.30 -10.88 -12.79
CA LYS A 81 4.52 -12.14 -12.06
C LYS A 81 5.60 -12.01 -10.98
N THR A 82 6.69 -11.30 -11.27
CA THR A 82 7.76 -11.03 -10.28
C THR A 82 7.18 -10.28 -9.08
N PHE A 83 6.38 -9.25 -9.33
CA PHE A 83 5.71 -8.47 -8.29
C PHE A 83 4.66 -9.30 -7.53
N ASP A 84 3.85 -10.09 -8.23
CA ASP A 84 2.82 -10.95 -7.60
C ASP A 84 3.45 -11.94 -6.59
N ASN A 85 4.58 -12.54 -6.96
CA ASN A 85 5.35 -13.44 -6.09
C ASN A 85 5.92 -12.70 -4.88
N TRP A 86 6.62 -11.58 -5.10
CA TRP A 86 7.18 -10.76 -4.01
C TRP A 86 6.09 -10.31 -3.04
N HIS A 87 4.94 -9.88 -3.56
CA HIS A 87 3.82 -9.42 -2.75
C HIS A 87 3.23 -10.56 -1.92
N GLN A 88 3.13 -11.77 -2.48
CA GLN A 88 2.65 -12.96 -1.77
C GLN A 88 3.59 -13.34 -0.62
N GLU A 89 4.89 -13.41 -0.90
CA GLU A 89 5.92 -13.71 0.09
C GLU A 89 5.95 -12.68 1.21
N THR A 90 5.79 -11.41 0.87
CA THR A 90 5.70 -10.31 1.85
C THR A 90 4.45 -10.46 2.71
N CYS A 91 3.29 -10.73 2.12
CA CYS A 91 2.06 -11.03 2.89
C CYS A 91 2.27 -12.19 3.86
N ASN A 92 2.79 -13.32 3.37
CA ASN A 92 3.03 -14.52 4.17
C ASN A 92 4.01 -14.25 5.33
N SER A 93 5.04 -13.44 5.08
CA SER A 93 6.02 -13.05 6.10
C SER A 93 5.38 -12.21 7.21
N LEU A 94 4.55 -11.24 6.84
CA LEU A 94 3.78 -10.43 7.81
C LEU A 94 2.81 -11.29 8.61
N ILE A 95 2.02 -12.13 7.94
CA ILE A 95 1.04 -13.04 8.58
C ILE A 95 1.75 -13.95 9.59
N SER A 96 2.92 -14.48 9.22
CA SER A 96 3.74 -15.33 10.10
C SER A 96 4.20 -14.63 11.38
N VAL A 97 4.45 -13.31 11.36
CA VAL A 97 4.83 -12.54 12.55
C VAL A 97 3.69 -12.52 13.57
N PHE A 98 2.47 -12.23 13.11
CA PHE A 98 1.31 -12.17 13.98
C PHE A 98 0.95 -13.58 14.46
N ALA A 99 0.98 -14.59 13.59
CA ALA A 99 0.63 -15.97 13.92
C ALA A 99 1.53 -16.55 15.03
N LYS A 100 2.84 -16.24 15.01
CA LYS A 100 3.80 -16.62 16.08
C LYS A 100 3.52 -15.97 17.44
N ASN A 101 2.61 -15.00 17.49
CA ASN A 101 2.21 -14.29 18.70
C ASN A 101 0.71 -14.44 18.98
N ASP A 102 0.12 -15.57 18.56
CA ASP A 102 -1.28 -15.93 18.77
C ASP A 102 -2.28 -14.87 18.28
N HIS A 103 -1.91 -14.14 17.23
CA HIS A 103 -2.77 -13.19 16.56
C HIS A 103 -2.86 -13.50 15.07
N HIS A 104 -4.05 -13.35 14.50
CA HIS A 104 -4.25 -13.62 13.09
C HIS A 104 -4.32 -12.31 12.30
N LEU A 105 -3.38 -12.12 11.38
CA LEU A 105 -3.41 -11.08 10.36
C LEU A 105 -3.97 -11.72 9.09
N TYR A 106 -5.07 -11.19 8.55
CA TYR A 106 -5.66 -11.68 7.31
C TYR A 106 -4.88 -11.20 6.09
N VAL A 107 -4.92 -11.94 4.98
CA VAL A 107 -4.35 -11.50 3.68
C VAL A 107 -4.84 -10.10 3.30
N GLY A 108 -6.13 -9.82 3.46
CA GLY A 108 -6.69 -8.52 3.13
C GLY A 108 -6.19 -7.36 4.00
N GLN A 109 -5.71 -7.64 5.22
CA GLN A 109 -5.02 -6.64 6.06
C GLN A 109 -3.56 -6.47 5.64
N ALA A 110 -2.87 -7.58 5.35
CA ALA A 110 -1.49 -7.55 4.88
C ALA A 110 -1.33 -6.81 3.55
N GLN A 111 -2.17 -7.12 2.54
CA GLN A 111 -2.17 -6.40 1.26
C GLN A 111 -2.47 -4.92 1.44
N LYS A 112 -3.35 -4.55 2.39
CA LYS A 112 -3.70 -3.15 2.61
C LYS A 112 -2.49 -2.39 3.13
N TRP A 113 -1.72 -2.98 4.04
CA TRP A 113 -0.49 -2.40 4.54
C TRP A 113 0.53 -2.18 3.41
N ILE A 114 0.79 -3.22 2.61
CA ILE A 114 1.79 -3.18 1.53
C ILE A 114 1.39 -2.16 0.46
N ASN A 115 0.16 -2.27 -0.07
CA ASN A 115 -0.29 -1.47 -1.20
C ASN A 115 -0.43 0.01 -0.84
N MET A 116 -0.92 0.32 0.36
CA MET A 116 -0.96 1.73 0.82
C MET A 116 0.44 2.27 1.08
N THR A 117 1.38 1.46 1.57
CA THR A 117 2.77 1.89 1.75
C THR A 117 3.37 2.31 0.41
N LEU A 118 3.22 1.48 -0.63
CA LEU A 118 3.71 1.78 -1.98
C LEU A 118 3.00 3.01 -2.57
N LYS A 119 1.68 3.12 -2.43
CA LYS A 119 0.92 4.30 -2.86
C LYS A 119 1.44 5.59 -2.20
N TYR A 120 1.73 5.55 -0.91
CA TYR A 120 2.30 6.70 -0.19
C TYR A 120 3.73 7.01 -0.63
N ILE A 121 4.57 6.00 -0.87
CA ILE A 121 5.90 6.19 -1.45
C ILE A 121 5.81 6.95 -2.78
N PHE A 122 4.90 6.57 -3.67
CA PHE A 122 4.68 7.27 -4.94
C PHE A 122 4.11 8.66 -4.77
N THR A 123 3.25 8.87 -3.78
CA THR A 123 2.70 10.19 -3.44
C THR A 123 3.80 11.15 -2.94
N VAL A 124 4.75 10.64 -2.16
CA VAL A 124 5.91 11.40 -1.67
C VAL A 124 6.87 11.75 -2.82
N GLY A 125 7.02 10.83 -3.77
CA GLY A 125 7.67 11.03 -5.05
C GLY A 125 9.16 10.66 -5.08
N GLU A 126 9.64 10.30 -6.27
CA GLU A 126 10.99 9.76 -6.53
C GLU A 126 12.13 10.67 -6.05
N LYS A 127 11.94 12.00 -6.04
CA LYS A 127 12.93 12.95 -5.53
C LYS A 127 13.22 12.80 -4.03
N ARG A 128 12.27 12.26 -3.27
CA ARG A 128 12.34 12.12 -1.81
C ARG A 128 12.52 10.65 -1.39
N ILE A 129 11.87 9.72 -2.09
CA ILE A 129 12.04 8.29 -1.91
C ILE A 129 12.32 7.67 -3.28
N ALA A 130 13.57 7.35 -3.56
CA ALA A 130 14.00 6.80 -4.84
C ALA A 130 13.99 5.26 -4.87
N GLY A 131 13.97 4.70 -6.08
CA GLY A 131 14.19 3.26 -6.32
C GLY A 131 12.92 2.41 -6.47
N PHE A 132 11.74 3.04 -6.55
CA PHE A 132 10.46 2.32 -6.73
C PHE A 132 9.82 2.56 -8.10
N THR A 133 10.40 3.41 -8.95
CA THR A 133 9.81 3.72 -10.26
C THR A 133 9.63 2.48 -11.14
N SER A 134 10.58 1.52 -11.12
CA SER A 134 10.51 0.29 -11.94
C SER A 134 9.32 -0.61 -11.58
N ILE A 135 8.85 -0.58 -10.33
CA ILE A 135 7.78 -1.47 -9.86
C ILE A 135 6.38 -0.84 -9.96
N TYR A 136 6.29 0.46 -10.26
CA TYR A 136 5.02 1.20 -10.35
C TYR A 136 3.99 0.54 -11.29
N PRO A 137 4.35 0.09 -12.51
CA PRO A 137 3.38 -0.52 -13.44
C PRO A 137 2.79 -1.85 -12.95
N HIS A 138 3.47 -2.50 -11.99
CA HIS A 138 3.14 -3.85 -11.54
C HIS A 138 2.41 -3.88 -10.20
N CYS A 139 2.39 -2.74 -9.50
CA CYS A 139 1.80 -2.61 -8.17
C CYS A 139 0.33 -3.05 -8.15
N HIS A 140 -0.04 -3.71 -7.05
CA HIS A 140 -1.43 -4.00 -6.73
C HIS A 140 -2.16 -2.75 -6.26
N ILE A 141 -3.48 -2.70 -6.51
CA ILE A 141 -4.35 -1.70 -5.90
C ILE A 141 -4.74 -2.14 -4.47
N PRO A 142 -4.87 -1.21 -3.51
CA PRO A 142 -5.25 -1.54 -2.15
C PRO A 142 -6.75 -1.88 -2.05
N LEU A 143 -7.11 -3.15 -1.85
CA LEU A 143 -8.52 -3.50 -1.65
C LEU A 143 -9.00 -3.02 -0.27
N ASP A 144 -9.85 -2.01 -0.23
CA ASP A 144 -10.55 -1.52 0.96
C ASP A 144 -11.98 -1.08 0.61
N ASN A 145 -12.76 -0.65 1.60
CA ASN A 145 -14.14 -0.24 1.34
C ASN A 145 -14.24 0.95 0.36
N ILE A 146 -13.31 1.90 0.41
CA ILE A 146 -13.36 3.09 -0.45
C ILE A 146 -13.17 2.67 -1.91
N LEU A 147 -12.18 1.82 -2.17
CA LEU A 147 -11.90 1.35 -3.52
C LEU A 147 -12.97 0.37 -4.01
N LEU A 148 -13.45 -0.53 -3.15
CA LEU A 148 -14.52 -1.47 -3.49
C LEU A 148 -15.83 -0.75 -3.83
N GLU A 149 -16.18 0.33 -3.12
CA GLU A 149 -17.35 1.15 -3.45
C GLU A 149 -17.25 1.76 -4.85
N LYS A 150 -16.07 2.23 -5.25
CA LYS A 150 -15.87 2.81 -6.58
C LYS A 150 -15.87 1.76 -7.68
N LEU A 151 -15.21 0.63 -7.43
CA LEU A 151 -15.14 -0.50 -8.36
C LEU A 151 -16.49 -1.21 -8.54
N ALA A 152 -17.43 -1.07 -7.60
CA ALA A 152 -18.79 -1.57 -7.74
C ALA A 152 -19.51 -0.98 -8.97
N ASN A 153 -19.15 0.23 -9.41
CA ASN A 153 -19.68 0.84 -10.64
C ASN A 153 -19.17 0.18 -11.94
N TYR A 154 -18.24 -0.77 -11.84
CA TYR A 154 -17.57 -1.43 -12.97
C TYR A 154 -17.75 -2.96 -12.95
N ASP A 155 -18.77 -3.45 -12.25
CA ASP A 155 -19.09 -4.87 -12.07
C ASP A 155 -17.97 -5.67 -11.39
N PHE A 156 -17.29 -5.05 -10.41
CA PHE A 156 -16.24 -5.72 -9.67
C PHE A 156 -16.74 -7.00 -8.97
N PRO A 157 -16.09 -8.16 -9.18
CA PRO A 157 -16.57 -9.42 -8.61
C PRO A 157 -16.49 -9.40 -7.09
N ARG A 158 -17.62 -9.68 -6.44
CA ARG A 158 -17.74 -9.68 -4.97
C ARG A 158 -16.67 -10.57 -4.32
N LEU A 159 -16.16 -10.12 -3.18
CA LEU A 159 -15.32 -10.92 -2.29
C LEU A 159 -16.17 -11.91 -1.49
N SER A 160 -15.60 -13.06 -1.16
CA SER A 160 -16.21 -14.09 -0.31
C SER A 160 -16.51 -13.60 1.11
N SER A 161 -15.79 -12.58 1.56
CA SER A 161 -15.92 -11.95 2.87
C SER A 161 -15.59 -10.46 2.79
N ALA A 162 -15.69 -9.74 3.91
CA ALA A 162 -15.17 -8.37 3.98
C ALA A 162 -13.67 -8.36 3.66
N TRP A 163 -13.16 -7.34 2.95
CA TRP A 163 -11.75 -7.28 2.56
C TRP A 163 -10.82 -7.51 3.75
N SER A 164 -11.11 -6.94 4.93
CA SER A 164 -10.26 -7.08 6.12
C SER A 164 -10.28 -8.47 6.77
N ARG A 165 -11.13 -9.38 6.27
CA ARG A 165 -11.26 -10.78 6.69
C ARG A 165 -10.95 -11.76 5.55
N LEU A 166 -10.56 -11.26 4.39
CA LEU A 166 -10.14 -12.08 3.26
C LEU A 166 -8.83 -12.78 3.61
N ASP A 167 -8.83 -14.11 3.63
CA ASP A 167 -7.65 -14.91 3.98
C ASP A 167 -7.10 -15.74 2.80
N SER A 168 -7.84 -15.83 1.70
CA SER A 168 -7.37 -16.49 0.49
C SER A 168 -6.52 -15.54 -0.36
N TYR A 169 -5.22 -15.80 -0.45
CA TYR A 169 -4.35 -15.05 -1.36
C TYR A 169 -4.71 -15.29 -2.83
N ALA A 170 -5.17 -16.49 -3.17
CA ALA A 170 -5.63 -16.80 -4.53
C ALA A 170 -6.82 -15.92 -4.92
N GLU A 171 -7.82 -15.81 -4.05
CA GLU A 171 -8.98 -14.94 -4.29
C GLU A 171 -8.56 -13.46 -4.38
N TYR A 172 -7.65 -13.02 -3.51
CA TYR A 172 -7.09 -11.67 -3.59
C TYR A 172 -6.42 -11.41 -4.95
N LEU A 173 -5.57 -12.33 -5.40
CA LEU A 173 -4.83 -12.19 -6.67
C LEU A 173 -5.77 -12.26 -7.89
N GLU A 174 -6.83 -13.05 -7.82
CA GLU A 174 -7.89 -13.05 -8.85
C GLU A 174 -8.50 -11.66 -9.01
N LYS A 175 -8.71 -10.91 -7.91
CA LYS A 175 -9.22 -9.54 -8.00
C LYS A 175 -8.21 -8.58 -8.62
N GLN A 176 -6.93 -8.70 -8.30
CA GLN A 176 -5.86 -7.90 -8.94
C GLN A 176 -5.77 -8.21 -10.45
N THR A 177 -5.91 -9.49 -10.81
CA THR A 177 -5.93 -9.93 -12.21
C THR A 177 -7.14 -9.37 -12.94
N TRP A 178 -8.33 -9.40 -12.31
CA TRP A 178 -9.53 -8.80 -12.88
C TRP A 178 -9.34 -7.31 -13.17
N VAL A 179 -8.74 -6.56 -12.25
CA VAL A 179 -8.44 -5.12 -12.44
C VAL A 179 -7.56 -4.91 -13.67
N ARG A 180 -6.46 -5.66 -13.78
CA ARG A 180 -5.52 -5.58 -14.90
C ARG A 180 -6.16 -5.94 -16.25
N GLN A 181 -7.18 -6.80 -16.24
CA GLN A 181 -7.90 -7.21 -17.45
C GLN A 181 -9.04 -6.25 -17.82
N ARG A 182 -9.69 -5.65 -16.81
CA ARG A 182 -10.85 -4.78 -16.99
C ARG A 182 -10.49 -3.40 -17.53
N PHE A 183 -9.35 -2.87 -17.10
CA PHE A 183 -8.90 -1.51 -17.40
C PHE A 183 -7.63 -1.53 -18.23
N SER A 184 -7.51 -0.61 -19.18
CA SER A 184 -6.30 -0.39 -19.99
C SER A 184 -5.20 0.40 -19.27
N LEU A 185 -5.51 0.92 -18.07
CA LEU A 185 -4.61 1.71 -17.25
C LEU A 185 -3.65 0.83 -16.44
N ILE A 186 -2.50 1.41 -16.09
CA ILE A 186 -1.65 0.86 -15.02
C ILE A 186 -2.50 0.80 -13.74
N PRO A 187 -2.49 -0.30 -12.96
CA PRO A 187 -3.35 -0.43 -11.79
C PRO A 187 -3.15 0.69 -10.75
N MET A 188 -1.92 1.17 -10.55
CA MET A 188 -1.65 2.28 -9.64
C MET A 188 -2.23 3.61 -10.15
N ASP A 189 -2.21 3.87 -11.46
CA ASP A 189 -2.87 5.05 -12.06
C ASP A 189 -4.38 4.99 -11.85
N LEU A 190 -4.98 3.84 -12.13
CA LEU A 190 -6.40 3.57 -11.88
C LEU A 190 -6.76 3.89 -10.42
N GLU A 191 -5.95 3.45 -9.46
CA GLU A 191 -6.18 3.73 -8.05
C GLU A 191 -6.10 5.23 -7.72
N PHE A 192 -5.12 5.96 -8.25
CA PHE A 192 -5.07 7.41 -8.03
C PHE A 192 -6.28 8.13 -8.64
N GLN A 193 -6.68 7.76 -9.86
CA GLN A 193 -7.84 8.34 -10.54
C GLN A 193 -9.14 8.05 -9.79
N LEU A 194 -9.35 6.77 -9.42
CA LEU A 194 -10.49 6.36 -8.62
C LEU A 194 -10.52 7.14 -7.32
N TRP A 195 -9.42 7.17 -6.55
CA TRP A 195 -9.35 7.91 -5.30
C TRP A 195 -9.77 9.38 -5.46
N MET A 196 -9.35 10.03 -6.54
CA MET A 196 -9.66 11.43 -6.87
C MET A 196 -11.05 11.66 -7.49
N ASN A 197 -11.90 10.62 -7.59
CA ASN A 197 -13.22 10.65 -8.23
C ASN A 197 -13.17 11.12 -9.69
N GLN A 198 -12.10 10.77 -10.41
CA GLN A 198 -12.00 11.03 -11.84
C GLN A 198 -12.76 9.95 -12.61
N SER A 199 -13.35 10.34 -13.75
CA SER A 199 -13.97 9.38 -14.66
C SER A 199 -12.89 8.52 -15.31
N ILE A 200 -13.05 7.20 -15.22
CA ILE A 200 -12.27 6.26 -16.02
C ILE A 200 -12.97 6.13 -17.37
N GLU A 201 -12.32 6.61 -18.42
CA GLU A 201 -12.75 6.41 -19.82
C GLU A 201 -12.33 5.04 -20.35
#